data_AF-A0A643K971-F1
#
_entry.id   AF-A0A643K971-F1
#
_cell.length_a   1.000
_cell.length_b   1.000
_cell.length_c   1.000
_cell.angle_alpha   90.00
_cell.angle_beta   90.00
_cell.angle_gamma   90.00
#
_symmetry.space_group_name_H-M   'P 1'
#
loop_
_entity.id
_entity.type
_entity.pdbx_description
1 polymer ?
#
loop_
_entity_poly.entity_id
_entity_poly.type
_entity_poly.pdbx_seq_one_letter_code
_entity_poly.pdbx_strand_id
1 'polypeptide(L)'
;MSGRRLSLGLEIHQPLLGSPIALPLLFLTVVCGTLGWLVWSPYGVAFGVLPPAVVFGFAVLEFRRSRLPKLPAAESSPPLALDGEVDLVSDLHAAGIFTEGTSGDLALSSRFSNDWQRRMAGMDGREHDRNALADLLGVERARVEMGWDERGLFAQLDGGNIGRWTSRAAFVADLTAVMTFRRHYPEWWELSTADRNRVLGALRLSLHRCPTCEGSVDVDTERVSDAGTTKKRHVTVTCLACDAELFDAVVDETTPTVSSTDTEAGTPPHNTR
;
A
#
# COMPACT_ATOMS: atom_id res chain seq x y z
N MET A 1 32.93 17.03 22.38
CA MET A 1 33.19 15.60 22.12
C MET A 1 32.56 15.28 20.78
N SER A 2 33.40 15.09 19.75
CA SER A 2 33.01 14.98 18.35
C SER A 2 32.79 13.51 17.98
N GLY A 3 31.54 13.14 17.68
CA GLY A 3 31.16 11.81 17.21
C GLY A 3 31.21 11.77 15.68
N ARG A 4 32.33 11.31 15.12
CA ARG A 4 32.48 11.00 13.69
C ARG A 4 31.51 9.90 13.28
N ARG A 5 30.59 10.17 12.35
CA ARG A 5 29.88 9.13 11.60
C ARG A 5 30.85 8.54 10.58
N LEU A 6 31.23 7.28 10.77
CA LEU A 6 31.98 6.49 9.80
C LEU A 6 30.99 5.94 8.77
N SER A 7 30.97 6.52 7.58
CA SER A 7 30.29 5.93 6.42
C SER A 7 31.17 4.82 5.86
N LEU A 8 30.86 3.57 6.21
CA LEU A 8 31.42 2.40 5.53
C LEU A 8 30.65 2.20 4.21
N GLY A 9 31.24 2.68 3.11
CA GLY A 9 30.85 2.31 1.77
C GLY A 9 31.24 0.86 1.52
N LEU A 10 30.31 -0.06 1.76
CA LEU A 10 30.43 -1.45 1.32
C LEU A 10 29.89 -1.54 -0.11
N GLU A 11 30.78 -1.40 -1.10
CA GLU A 11 30.47 -1.72 -2.49
C GLU A 11 30.20 -3.23 -2.61
N ILE A 12 28.93 -3.62 -2.56
CA ILE A 12 28.49 -4.97 -2.89
C ILE A 12 28.46 -5.05 -4.42
N HIS A 13 29.52 -5.63 -5.00
CA HIS A 13 29.46 -6.18 -6.35
C HIS A 13 28.36 -7.24 -6.37
N GLN A 14 27.28 -7.02 -7.13
CA GLN A 14 26.26 -8.03 -7.37
C GLN A 14 26.72 -9.03 -8.44
N PRO A 15 26.74 -10.32 -8.07
CA PRO A 15 26.47 -11.44 -8.93
C PRO A 15 25.47 -11.22 -10.05
N LEU A 16 25.86 -11.00 -11.30
CA LEU A 16 24.94 -11.21 -12.42
C LEU A 16 24.74 -12.74 -12.56
N LEU A 17 23.93 -13.33 -11.66
CA LEU A 17 23.50 -14.72 -11.72
C LEU A 17 22.50 -14.85 -12.88
N GLY A 18 23.03 -14.98 -14.09
CA GLY A 18 22.31 -15.64 -15.17
C GLY A 18 22.01 -17.07 -14.72
N SER A 19 20.73 -17.37 -14.48
CA SER A 19 20.27 -18.72 -14.13
C SER A 19 20.82 -19.75 -15.14
N PRO A 20 21.72 -20.67 -14.74
CA PRO A 20 22.32 -21.65 -15.64
C PRO A 20 21.34 -22.77 -16.06
N ILE A 21 20.09 -22.71 -15.58
CA ILE A 21 19.09 -23.78 -15.73
C ILE A 21 18.06 -23.44 -16.82
N ALA A 22 17.86 -22.16 -17.16
CA ALA A 22 16.84 -21.75 -18.14
C ALA A 22 17.20 -22.15 -19.59
N LEU A 23 18.48 -22.06 -19.96
CA LEU A 23 18.99 -22.42 -21.29
C LEU A 23 18.87 -23.92 -21.62
N PRO A 24 19.27 -24.86 -20.75
CA PRO A 24 19.14 -26.29 -21.04
C PRO A 24 17.68 -26.76 -21.09
N LEU A 25 16.79 -26.19 -20.27
CA LEU A 25 15.36 -26.51 -20.33
C LEU A 25 14.71 -26.05 -21.64
N LEU A 26 15.04 -24.86 -22.11
CA LEU A 26 14.53 -24.34 -23.38
C LEU A 26 15.02 -25.19 -24.57
N PHE A 27 16.30 -25.58 -24.56
CA PHE A 27 16.85 -26.48 -25.57
C PHE A 27 16.19 -27.86 -25.56
N LEU A 28 15.97 -28.44 -24.37
CA LEU A 28 15.29 -29.73 -24.21
C LEU A 28 13.85 -29.70 -24.75
N THR A 29 13.10 -28.62 -24.49
CA THR A 29 11.72 -28.49 -25.01
C THR A 29 11.66 -28.40 -26.53
N VAL A 30 12.61 -27.69 -27.15
CA VAL A 30 12.70 -27.60 -28.62
C VAL A 30 13.10 -28.94 -29.22
N VAL A 31 14.04 -29.67 -28.61
CA VAL A 31 14.47 -31.00 -29.08
C VAL A 31 13.36 -32.05 -28.93
N CYS A 32 12.64 -32.07 -27.80
CA CYS A 32 11.49 -32.97 -27.63
C CYS A 32 10.33 -32.63 -28.57
N GLY A 33 10.06 -31.34 -28.81
CA GLY A 33 9.03 -30.91 -29.75
C GLY A 33 9.35 -31.29 -31.21
N THR A 34 10.62 -31.13 -31.62
CA THR A 34 11.06 -31.46 -32.98
C THR A 34 11.16 -32.97 -33.23
N LEU A 35 11.62 -33.76 -32.25
CA LEU A 35 11.68 -35.22 -32.37
C LEU A 35 10.29 -35.87 -32.31
N GLY A 36 9.37 -35.35 -31.51
CA GLY A 36 7.98 -35.82 -31.47
C GLY A 36 7.26 -35.65 -32.82
N TRP A 37 7.64 -34.63 -33.59
CA TRP A 37 7.08 -34.34 -34.91
C TRP A 37 7.60 -35.28 -36.01
N LEU A 38 8.83 -35.79 -35.86
CA LEU A 38 9.49 -36.66 -36.85
C LEU A 38 9.08 -38.14 -36.71
N VAL A 39 8.72 -38.60 -35.51
CA VAL A 39 8.49 -40.03 -35.24
C VAL A 39 7.08 -40.52 -35.60
N TRP A 40 6.09 -39.63 -35.74
CA TRP A 40 4.67 -40.03 -35.90
C TRP A 40 4.04 -39.61 -37.23
N SER A 41 4.56 -40.16 -38.33
CA SER A 41 4.20 -39.78 -39.71
C SER A 41 2.91 -40.41 -40.29
N PRO A 42 1.96 -40.97 -39.51
CA PRO A 42 0.59 -40.98 -40.04
C PRO A 42 -0.53 -40.57 -39.05
N TYR A 43 -0.23 -40.35 -37.77
CA TYR A 43 -1.28 -40.04 -36.77
C TYR A 43 -1.31 -38.57 -36.30
N GLY A 44 -0.37 -37.74 -36.76
CA GLY A 44 -0.17 -36.37 -36.28
C GLY A 44 -1.30 -35.37 -36.58
N VAL A 45 -2.17 -35.66 -37.55
CA VAL A 45 -3.23 -34.70 -37.93
C VAL A 45 -4.43 -34.76 -36.97
N ALA A 46 -4.73 -35.92 -36.37
CA ALA A 46 -5.91 -36.06 -35.51
C ALA A 46 -5.67 -35.69 -34.04
N PHE A 47 -4.43 -35.83 -33.53
CA PHE A 47 -4.10 -35.53 -32.13
C PHE A 47 -3.28 -34.24 -31.91
N GLY A 48 -2.79 -33.60 -32.98
CA GLY A 48 -1.85 -32.47 -32.88
C GLY A 48 -2.47 -31.10 -32.60
N VAL A 49 -3.78 -30.90 -32.80
CA VAL A 49 -4.38 -29.56 -32.80
C VAL A 49 -5.22 -29.26 -31.55
N LEU A 50 -5.75 -30.28 -30.88
CA LEU A 50 -6.59 -30.12 -29.69
C LEU A 50 -5.81 -29.74 -28.41
N PRO A 51 -4.61 -30.28 -28.12
CA PRO A 51 -3.86 -29.92 -26.92
C PRO A 51 -3.34 -28.47 -26.93
N PRO A 52 -2.76 -27.93 -28.03
CA PRO A 52 -2.22 -26.58 -28.04
C PRO A 52 -3.29 -25.52 -27.86
N ALA A 53 -4.48 -25.65 -28.48
CA ALA A 53 -5.52 -24.61 -28.41
C ALA A 53 -6.13 -24.45 -27.00
N VAL A 54 -6.29 -25.56 -26.26
CA VAL A 54 -6.77 -25.53 -24.87
C VAL A 54 -5.69 -24.98 -23.94
N VAL A 55 -4.43 -25.37 -24.11
CA VAL A 55 -3.30 -24.86 -23.32
C VAL A 55 -2.99 -23.39 -23.62
N PHE A 56 -3.02 -22.96 -24.90
CA PHE A 56 -2.85 -21.55 -25.28
C PHE A 56 -4.06 -20.70 -24.89
N GLY A 57 -5.28 -21.25 -24.97
CA GLY A 57 -6.49 -20.56 -24.52
C GLY A 57 -6.49 -20.29 -23.02
N PHE A 58 -6.08 -21.28 -22.22
CA PHE A 58 -5.91 -21.13 -20.78
C PHE A 58 -4.74 -20.21 -20.45
N ALA A 59 -3.59 -20.33 -21.14
CA ALA A 59 -2.45 -19.43 -20.96
C ALA A 59 -2.78 -17.97 -21.30
N VAL A 60 -3.58 -17.69 -22.34
CA VAL A 60 -4.00 -16.32 -22.69
C VAL A 60 -5.00 -15.76 -21.67
N LEU A 61 -5.88 -16.60 -21.10
CA LEU A 61 -6.79 -16.22 -20.00
C LEU A 61 -6.02 -15.95 -18.68
N GLU A 62 -5.05 -16.79 -18.33
CA GLU A 62 -4.16 -16.58 -17.16
C GLU A 62 -3.29 -15.34 -17.37
N PHE A 63 -2.75 -15.11 -18.58
CA PHE A 63 -1.90 -13.96 -18.89
C PHE A 63 -2.68 -12.64 -18.91
N ARG A 64 -4.00 -12.66 -19.18
CA ARG A 64 -4.86 -11.49 -18.99
C ARG A 64 -5.16 -11.22 -17.52
N ARG A 65 -5.21 -12.24 -16.65
CA ARG A 65 -5.34 -12.08 -15.20
C ARG A 65 -4.03 -11.68 -14.51
N SER A 66 -2.89 -12.02 -15.10
CA SER A 66 -1.55 -11.83 -14.51
C SER A 66 -0.87 -10.50 -14.83
N ARG A 67 -1.50 -9.62 -15.62
CA ARG A 67 -1.01 -8.24 -15.76
C ARG A 67 -1.47 -7.40 -14.57
N LEU A 68 -0.98 -7.74 -13.39
CA LEU A 68 -0.82 -6.69 -12.38
C LEU A 68 0.26 -5.74 -12.91
N PRO A 69 0.03 -4.41 -12.85
CA PRO A 69 1.08 -3.46 -13.21
C PRO A 69 2.31 -3.75 -12.36
N LYS A 70 3.48 -3.78 -13.01
CA LYS A 70 4.77 -3.90 -12.34
C LYS A 70 4.87 -2.73 -11.37
N LEU A 71 4.73 -2.99 -10.07
CA LEU A 71 4.76 -1.97 -9.04
C LEU A 71 6.12 -1.24 -9.15
N PRO A 72 6.14 0.08 -9.38
CA PRO A 72 7.38 0.83 -9.39
C PRO A 72 8.05 0.72 -8.01
N ALA A 73 9.38 0.79 -8.00
CA ALA A 73 10.16 0.76 -6.76
C ALA A 73 9.66 1.84 -5.80
N ALA A 74 9.58 1.51 -4.51
CA ALA A 74 9.13 2.44 -3.48
C ALA A 74 10.11 3.63 -3.37
N GLU A 75 9.73 4.76 -3.95
CA GLU A 75 10.35 6.05 -3.65
C GLU A 75 9.88 6.51 -2.26
N SER A 76 10.78 7.17 -1.51
CA SER A 76 10.46 7.75 -0.20
C SER A 76 9.25 8.66 -0.34
N SER A 77 8.16 8.31 0.35
CA SER A 77 6.92 9.06 0.24
C SER A 77 7.13 10.47 0.81
N PRO A 78 6.70 11.54 0.10
CA PRO A 78 6.68 12.88 0.64
C PRO A 78 5.77 12.97 1.88
N PRO A 79 5.93 14.02 2.72
CA PRO A 79 5.09 14.22 3.90
C PRO A 79 3.60 14.14 3.54
N LEU A 80 2.79 13.62 4.47
CA LEU A 80 1.35 13.38 4.30
C LEU A 80 0.58 14.70 4.14
N ALA A 81 0.58 15.25 2.94
CA ALA A 81 -0.43 16.17 2.46
C ALA A 81 -1.27 15.41 1.40
N LEU A 82 -2.59 15.56 1.47
CA LEU A 82 -3.50 15.20 0.38
C LEU A 82 -3.64 16.44 -0.52
N ASP A 83 -2.53 16.91 -1.05
CA ASP A 83 -2.42 18.12 -1.86
C ASP A 83 -2.62 17.80 -3.35
N GLY A 84 -3.89 17.59 -3.73
CA GLY A 84 -4.52 18.02 -4.99
C GLY A 84 -3.94 17.69 -6.37
N GLU A 85 -2.82 16.98 -6.51
CA GLU A 85 -2.26 16.60 -7.84
C GLU A 85 -3.12 15.56 -8.57
N VAL A 86 -4.02 14.92 -7.84
CA VAL A 86 -5.29 14.32 -8.27
C VAL A 86 -6.27 14.76 -7.18
N ASP A 87 -7.55 15.01 -7.48
CA ASP A 87 -8.53 15.31 -6.42
C ASP A 87 -8.93 14.02 -5.65
N LEU A 88 -7.91 13.38 -5.09
CA LEU A 88 -7.95 12.18 -4.29
C LEU A 88 -8.92 12.36 -3.11
N VAL A 89 -9.01 13.57 -2.57
CA VAL A 89 -9.97 13.90 -1.52
C VAL A 89 -11.40 13.75 -2.06
N SER A 90 -11.72 14.36 -3.19
CA SER A 90 -13.05 14.20 -3.81
C SER A 90 -13.32 12.76 -4.22
N ASP A 91 -12.34 12.03 -4.75
CA ASP A 91 -12.50 10.62 -5.12
C ASP A 91 -12.82 9.74 -3.91
N LEU A 92 -12.11 9.93 -2.80
CA LEU A 92 -12.34 9.16 -1.57
C LEU A 92 -13.66 9.57 -0.88
N HIS A 93 -14.08 10.83 -1.03
CA HIS A 93 -15.39 11.29 -0.60
C HIS A 93 -16.50 10.66 -1.45
N ALA A 94 -16.35 10.65 -2.78
CA ALA A 94 -17.27 10.00 -3.70
C ALA A 94 -17.37 8.48 -3.47
N ALA A 95 -16.25 7.84 -3.10
CA ALA A 95 -16.20 6.44 -2.70
C ALA A 95 -16.82 6.17 -1.30
N GLY A 96 -17.22 7.21 -0.57
CA GLY A 96 -17.82 7.11 0.76
C GLY A 96 -16.84 6.64 1.84
N ILE A 97 -15.54 6.82 1.63
CA ILE A 97 -14.50 6.50 2.61
C ILE A 97 -14.40 7.62 3.64
N PHE A 98 -14.35 8.86 3.15
CA PHE A 98 -14.35 10.07 3.97
C PHE A 98 -15.64 10.87 3.79
N THR A 99 -15.94 11.70 4.79
CA THR A 99 -17.05 12.64 4.84
C THR A 99 -16.53 13.97 5.42
N GLU A 100 -17.25 15.06 5.19
CA GLU A 100 -16.97 16.32 5.86
C GLU A 100 -17.18 16.18 7.37
N GLY A 101 -16.14 16.47 8.15
CA GLY A 101 -16.18 16.53 9.60
C GLY A 101 -16.87 17.79 10.10
N THR A 102 -17.22 17.81 11.38
CA THR A 102 -17.92 18.95 12.02
C THR A 102 -17.12 20.25 11.99
N SER A 103 -15.79 20.18 11.89
CA SER A 103 -14.86 21.30 11.78
C SER A 103 -14.44 21.64 10.34
N GLY A 104 -14.99 20.95 9.33
CA GLY A 104 -14.52 21.03 7.94
C GLY A 104 -13.32 20.15 7.64
N ASP A 105 -12.82 19.39 8.62
CA ASP A 105 -11.74 18.42 8.44
C ASP A 105 -12.25 17.12 7.82
N LEU A 106 -11.36 16.36 7.17
CA LEU A 106 -11.67 15.06 6.60
C LEU A 106 -11.93 14.03 7.73
N ALA A 107 -13.15 13.48 7.80
CA ALA A 107 -13.53 12.47 8.79
C ALA A 107 -13.88 11.14 8.11
N LEU A 108 -13.60 10.00 8.74
CA LEU A 108 -14.02 8.70 8.20
C LEU A 108 -15.56 8.59 8.21
N SER A 109 -16.12 8.06 7.13
CA SER A 109 -17.55 7.75 7.12
C SER A 109 -17.84 6.66 8.16
N SER A 110 -18.94 6.79 8.90
CA SER A 110 -19.30 5.79 9.92
C SER A 110 -19.52 4.40 9.32
N ARG A 111 -19.99 4.34 8.07
CA ARG A 111 -20.17 3.08 7.34
C ARG A 111 -18.82 2.40 7.09
N PHE A 112 -17.88 3.14 6.49
CA PHE A 112 -16.54 2.62 6.20
C PHE A 112 -15.83 2.20 7.50
N SER A 113 -15.85 3.07 8.51
CA SER A 113 -15.22 2.80 9.81
C SER A 113 -15.74 1.49 10.44
N ASN A 114 -17.06 1.29 10.45
CA ASN A 114 -17.67 0.06 10.98
C ASN A 114 -17.32 -1.18 10.16
N ASP A 115 -17.33 -1.10 8.82
CA ASP A 115 -16.95 -2.22 7.95
C ASP A 115 -15.47 -2.59 8.11
N TRP A 116 -14.61 -1.59 8.21
CA TRP A 116 -13.18 -1.75 8.38
C TRP A 116 -12.85 -2.37 9.74
N GLN A 117 -13.45 -1.86 10.83
CA GLN A 117 -13.30 -2.43 12.18
C GLN A 117 -13.73 -3.89 12.25
N ARG A 118 -14.86 -4.26 11.65
CA ARG A 118 -15.30 -5.66 11.59
C ARG A 118 -14.30 -6.56 10.88
N ARG A 119 -13.68 -6.08 9.81
CA ARG A 119 -12.66 -6.85 9.06
C ARG A 119 -11.38 -6.99 9.85
N MET A 120 -10.93 -5.94 10.55
CA MET A 120 -9.79 -6.02 11.47
C MET A 120 -10.02 -7.07 12.55
N ALA A 121 -11.19 -7.04 13.21
CA ALA A 121 -11.55 -8.03 14.24
C ALA A 121 -11.68 -9.46 13.70
N GLY A 122 -11.98 -9.63 12.41
CA GLY A 122 -12.07 -10.92 11.74
C GLY A 122 -10.74 -11.47 11.22
N MET A 123 -9.62 -10.76 11.41
CA MET A 123 -8.31 -11.26 11.00
C MET A 123 -7.80 -12.30 11.99
N ASP A 124 -7.45 -13.48 11.48
CA ASP A 124 -6.85 -14.56 12.24
C ASP A 124 -5.41 -14.24 12.69
N GLY A 125 -4.75 -15.19 13.36
CA GLY A 125 -3.36 -15.07 13.78
C GLY A 125 -2.36 -14.88 12.63
N ARG A 126 -1.14 -14.50 12.98
CA ARG A 126 -0.06 -14.11 12.04
C ARG A 126 0.27 -15.18 10.99
N GLU A 127 0.02 -16.44 11.28
CA GLU A 127 0.21 -17.58 10.39
C GLU A 127 -0.71 -17.53 9.14
N HIS A 128 -1.82 -16.78 9.22
CA HIS A 128 -2.78 -16.56 8.14
C HIS A 128 -2.49 -15.29 7.31
N ASP A 129 -1.63 -14.37 7.78
CA ASP A 129 -1.34 -13.09 7.11
C ASP A 129 -0.93 -13.27 5.64
N ARG A 130 -0.08 -14.27 5.37
CA ARG A 130 0.37 -14.59 4.01
C ARG A 130 -0.74 -15.10 3.11
N ASN A 131 -1.73 -15.81 3.64
CA ASN A 131 -2.91 -16.23 2.86
C ASN A 131 -3.75 -15.01 2.54
N ALA A 132 -4.07 -14.21 3.54
CA ALA A 132 -4.94 -13.06 3.37
C ALA A 132 -4.35 -12.03 2.37
N LEU A 133 -3.03 -11.83 2.38
CA LEU A 133 -2.36 -11.00 1.38
C LEU A 133 -2.41 -11.61 -0.03
N ALA A 134 -2.16 -12.91 -0.16
CA ALA A 134 -2.24 -13.61 -1.45
C ALA A 134 -3.66 -13.55 -2.04
N ASP A 135 -4.68 -13.76 -1.20
CA ASP A 135 -6.10 -13.67 -1.57
C ASP A 135 -6.49 -12.25 -1.97
N LEU A 136 -5.96 -11.22 -1.27
CA LEU A 136 -6.17 -9.84 -1.66
C LEU A 136 -5.62 -9.57 -3.07
N LEU A 137 -4.41 -10.04 -3.34
CA LEU A 137 -3.70 -9.85 -4.61
C LEU A 137 -4.21 -10.77 -5.74
N GLY A 138 -4.98 -11.80 -5.42
CA GLY A 138 -5.47 -12.78 -6.40
C GLY A 138 -4.36 -13.66 -6.96
N VAL A 139 -3.36 -14.00 -6.14
CA VAL A 139 -2.20 -14.82 -6.53
C VAL A 139 -2.06 -16.05 -5.62
N GLU A 140 -1.25 -17.01 -6.04
CA GLU A 140 -0.94 -18.19 -5.21
C GLU A 140 -0.09 -17.81 -3.99
N ARG A 141 -0.42 -18.38 -2.81
CA ARG A 141 0.33 -18.18 -1.54
C ARG A 141 1.83 -18.42 -1.70
N ALA A 142 2.24 -19.36 -2.55
CA ALA A 142 3.65 -19.73 -2.75
C ALA A 142 4.49 -18.63 -3.42
N ARG A 143 3.85 -17.70 -4.14
CA ARG A 143 4.52 -16.57 -4.80
C ARG A 143 4.73 -15.38 -3.87
N VAL A 144 4.03 -15.37 -2.74
CA VAL A 144 4.13 -14.32 -1.73
C VAL A 144 5.12 -14.75 -0.66
N GLU A 145 6.14 -13.92 -0.44
CA GLU A 145 7.07 -14.05 0.67
C GLU A 145 6.75 -12.97 1.70
N MET A 146 6.77 -13.35 2.98
CA MET A 146 6.60 -12.41 4.09
C MET A 146 7.64 -12.72 5.17
N GLY A 147 8.17 -11.67 5.79
CA GLY A 147 9.18 -11.80 6.82
C GLY A 147 9.31 -10.54 7.65
N TRP A 148 10.24 -10.60 8.61
CA TRP A 148 10.53 -9.51 9.53
C TRP A 148 12.02 -9.19 9.42
N ASP A 149 12.35 -7.90 9.41
CA ASP A 149 13.70 -7.40 9.54
C ASP A 149 13.72 -6.19 10.50
N GLU A 150 14.86 -5.51 10.61
CA GLU A 150 15.05 -4.35 11.49
C GLU A 150 14.11 -3.17 11.18
N ARG A 151 13.53 -3.12 9.98
CA ARG A 151 12.58 -2.09 9.52
C ARG A 151 11.14 -2.59 9.56
N GLY A 152 10.86 -3.69 10.26
CA GLY A 152 9.53 -4.25 10.46
C GLY A 152 9.15 -5.37 9.50
N LEU A 153 7.85 -5.51 9.26
CA LEU A 153 7.24 -6.53 8.41
C LEU A 153 7.41 -6.14 6.94
N PHE A 154 7.86 -7.07 6.11
CA PHE A 154 7.94 -6.89 4.66
C PHE A 154 7.16 -7.99 3.93
N ALA A 155 6.71 -7.67 2.71
CA ALA A 155 6.15 -8.63 1.78
C ALA A 155 6.75 -8.47 0.37
N GLN A 156 6.99 -9.59 -0.30
CA GLN A 156 7.48 -9.65 -1.67
C GLN A 156 6.59 -10.56 -2.51
N LEU A 157 6.48 -10.24 -3.80
CA LEU A 157 5.83 -11.06 -4.82
C LEU A 157 6.83 -11.34 -5.94
N ASP A 158 7.16 -12.61 -6.16
CA ASP A 158 8.17 -13.04 -7.15
C ASP A 158 9.51 -12.27 -7.04
N GLY A 159 9.95 -11.98 -5.81
CA GLY A 159 11.17 -11.21 -5.51
C GLY A 159 11.05 -9.68 -5.65
N GLY A 160 9.88 -9.17 -6.05
CA GLY A 160 9.58 -7.73 -6.06
C GLY A 160 8.96 -7.28 -4.73
N ASN A 161 9.44 -6.17 -4.17
CA ASN A 161 8.84 -5.59 -2.96
C ASN A 161 7.43 -5.07 -3.25
N ILE A 162 6.45 -5.55 -2.49
CA ILE A 162 5.04 -5.11 -2.62
C ILE A 162 4.56 -4.30 -1.41
N GLY A 163 5.29 -4.31 -0.30
CA GLY A 163 4.91 -3.53 0.87
C GLY A 163 5.82 -3.75 2.07
N ARG A 164 5.83 -2.74 2.94
CA ARG A 164 6.55 -2.73 4.20
C ARG A 164 5.72 -2.00 5.26
N TRP A 165 5.74 -2.53 6.47
CA TRP A 165 4.96 -2.06 7.60
C TRP A 165 5.82 -2.07 8.85
N THR A 166 5.67 -1.03 9.67
CA THR A 166 6.37 -0.89 10.96
C THR A 166 5.99 -2.00 11.93
N SER A 167 4.74 -2.47 11.86
CA SER A 167 4.26 -3.60 12.66
C SER A 167 3.22 -4.46 11.91
N ARG A 168 2.87 -5.60 12.52
CA ARG A 168 1.73 -6.42 12.08
C ARG A 168 0.42 -5.63 12.17
N ALA A 169 0.28 -4.76 13.18
CA ALA A 169 -0.92 -3.95 13.35
C ALA A 169 -1.11 -2.99 12.17
N ALA A 170 -0.02 -2.38 11.69
CA ALA A 170 -0.03 -1.55 10.48
C ALA A 170 -0.39 -2.37 9.23
N PHE A 171 0.13 -3.59 9.09
CA PHE A 171 -0.24 -4.49 8.00
C PHE A 171 -1.72 -4.88 8.02
N VAL A 172 -2.25 -5.27 9.19
CA VAL A 172 -3.66 -5.64 9.35
C VAL A 172 -4.57 -4.46 9.03
N ALA A 173 -4.22 -3.26 9.50
CA ALA A 173 -4.95 -2.03 9.18
C ALA A 173 -5.04 -1.84 7.65
N ASP A 174 -3.92 -1.90 6.96
CA ASP A 174 -3.87 -1.68 5.50
C ASP A 174 -4.58 -2.77 4.71
N LEU A 175 -4.27 -4.03 4.99
CA LEU A 175 -4.83 -5.17 4.29
C LEU A 175 -6.35 -5.10 4.34
N THR A 176 -6.90 -4.91 5.54
CA THR A 176 -8.35 -4.86 5.74
C THR A 176 -8.96 -3.58 5.15
N ALA A 177 -8.25 -2.45 5.14
CA ALA A 177 -8.69 -1.25 4.45
C ALA A 177 -8.83 -1.50 2.94
N VAL A 178 -7.82 -2.06 2.29
CA VAL A 178 -7.85 -2.38 0.86
C VAL A 178 -8.95 -3.40 0.55
N MET A 179 -9.11 -4.43 1.38
CA MET A 179 -10.22 -5.36 1.22
C MET A 179 -11.58 -4.64 1.32
N THR A 180 -11.69 -3.58 2.11
CA THR A 180 -12.91 -2.75 2.28
C THR A 180 -13.14 -1.87 1.05
N PHE A 181 -12.09 -1.22 0.54
CA PHE A 181 -12.13 -0.38 -0.65
C PHE A 181 -12.57 -1.11 -1.91
N ARG A 182 -12.20 -2.39 -2.09
CA ARG A 182 -12.46 -3.15 -3.33
C ARG A 182 -13.92 -3.15 -3.80
N ARG A 183 -14.88 -2.87 -2.92
CA ARG A 183 -16.31 -2.75 -3.29
C ARG A 183 -16.75 -1.35 -3.71
N HIS A 184 -16.02 -0.32 -3.28
CA HIS A 184 -16.43 1.09 -3.35
C HIS A 184 -15.49 1.96 -4.18
N TYR A 185 -14.26 1.49 -4.41
CA TYR A 185 -13.23 2.24 -5.14
C TYR A 185 -12.36 1.31 -6.00
N PRO A 186 -12.88 0.81 -7.14
CA PRO A 186 -12.13 -0.02 -8.08
C PRO A 186 -10.84 0.63 -8.59
N GLU A 187 -10.84 1.97 -8.70
CA GLU A 187 -9.74 2.82 -9.17
C GLU A 187 -8.54 2.83 -8.20
N TRP A 188 -8.69 2.24 -7.01
CA TRP A 188 -7.60 2.06 -6.03
C TRP A 188 -6.29 1.56 -6.66
N TRP A 189 -6.37 0.63 -7.62
CA TRP A 189 -5.19 0.04 -8.26
C TRP A 189 -4.58 0.92 -9.35
N GLU A 190 -5.28 1.97 -9.77
CA GLU A 190 -4.81 2.96 -10.74
C GLU A 190 -4.02 4.08 -10.04
N LEU A 191 -4.21 4.26 -8.73
CA LEU A 191 -3.44 5.20 -7.93
C LEU A 191 -1.94 4.89 -7.91
N SER A 192 -1.14 5.96 -7.89
CA SER A 192 0.29 5.86 -7.69
C SER A 192 0.61 5.17 -6.35
N THR A 193 1.80 4.58 -6.23
CA THR A 193 2.23 3.97 -4.95
C THR A 193 2.26 5.01 -3.83
N ALA A 194 2.67 6.25 -4.14
CA ALA A 194 2.71 7.35 -3.18
C ALA A 194 1.30 7.69 -2.68
N ASP A 195 0.31 7.80 -3.57
CA ASP A 195 -1.07 8.12 -3.18
C ASP A 195 -1.71 7.01 -2.36
N ARG A 196 -1.49 5.74 -2.74
CA ARG A 196 -1.93 4.60 -1.93
C ARG A 196 -1.34 4.64 -0.53
N ASN A 197 -0.05 4.92 -0.41
CA ASN A 197 0.61 5.06 0.90
C ASN A 197 0.06 6.25 1.70
N ARG A 198 -0.25 7.38 1.05
CA ARG A 198 -0.86 8.55 1.71
C ARG A 198 -2.24 8.20 2.27
N VAL A 199 -3.10 7.56 1.49
CA VAL A 199 -4.44 7.14 1.95
C VAL A 199 -4.33 6.16 3.12
N LEU A 200 -3.48 5.13 3.00
CA LEU A 200 -3.28 4.16 4.07
C LEU A 200 -2.71 4.80 5.34
N GLY A 201 -1.78 5.76 5.21
CA GLY A 201 -1.28 6.55 6.33
C GLY A 201 -2.38 7.34 7.03
N ALA A 202 -3.21 8.06 6.28
CA ALA A 202 -4.34 8.83 6.82
C ALA A 202 -5.36 7.92 7.54
N LEU A 203 -5.63 6.75 6.99
CA LEU A 203 -6.49 5.75 7.64
C LEU A 203 -5.89 5.29 8.99
N ARG A 204 -4.59 4.97 9.04
CA ARG A 204 -3.95 4.52 10.27
C ARG A 204 -3.95 5.61 11.35
N LEU A 205 -3.76 6.87 10.98
CA LEU A 205 -3.88 8.02 11.88
C LEU A 205 -5.30 8.18 12.45
N SER A 206 -6.31 7.64 11.77
CA SER A 206 -7.71 7.68 12.21
C SER A 206 -8.08 6.54 13.18
N LEU A 207 -7.14 5.65 13.53
CA LEU A 207 -7.40 4.52 14.42
C LEU A 207 -7.31 4.91 15.89
N HIS A 208 -8.35 4.58 16.65
CA HIS A 208 -8.36 4.70 18.12
C HIS A 208 -8.12 3.38 18.86
N ARG A 209 -8.22 2.25 18.14
CA ARG A 209 -8.07 0.89 18.67
C ARG A 209 -7.09 0.10 17.81
N CYS A 210 -6.24 -0.68 18.46
CA CYS A 210 -5.23 -1.48 17.79
C CYS A 210 -5.88 -2.62 17.00
N PRO A 211 -5.56 -2.77 15.70
CA PRO A 211 -6.10 -3.84 14.85
C PRO A 211 -5.78 -5.27 15.30
N THR A 212 -4.83 -5.48 16.21
CA THR A 212 -4.36 -6.82 16.59
C THR A 212 -4.65 -7.22 18.03
N CYS A 213 -4.78 -6.26 18.95
CA CYS A 213 -5.02 -6.53 20.36
C CYS A 213 -6.18 -5.71 20.96
N GLU A 214 -6.85 -4.88 20.15
CA GLU A 214 -7.94 -3.97 20.56
C GLU A 214 -7.58 -2.94 21.65
N GLY A 215 -6.29 -2.86 22.03
CA GLY A 215 -5.79 -1.85 22.95
C GLY A 215 -5.99 -0.43 22.42
N SER A 216 -6.05 0.55 23.32
CA SER A 216 -6.10 1.96 22.92
C SER A 216 -4.83 2.36 22.17
N VAL A 217 -5.00 3.20 21.16
CA VAL A 217 -3.92 3.78 20.37
C VAL A 217 -3.70 5.21 20.83
N ASP A 218 -2.44 5.57 21.01
CA ASP A 218 -2.00 6.91 21.35
C ASP A 218 -1.28 7.55 20.16
N VAL A 219 -1.44 8.87 20.02
CA VAL A 219 -0.81 9.67 18.97
C VAL A 219 0.13 10.65 19.64
N ASP A 220 1.43 10.41 19.46
CA ASP A 220 2.46 11.32 19.90
C ASP A 220 2.89 12.24 18.74
N THR A 221 3.20 13.48 19.06
CA THR A 221 3.54 14.50 18.08
C THR A 221 4.62 15.41 18.61
N GLU A 222 5.83 15.24 18.09
CA GLU A 222 6.99 16.04 18.47
C GLU A 222 7.30 17.07 17.38
N ARG A 223 7.59 18.31 17.76
CA ARG A 223 8.06 19.30 16.78
C ARG A 223 9.50 19.00 16.42
N VAL A 224 9.76 18.82 15.13
CA VAL A 224 11.13 18.70 14.62
C VAL A 224 11.61 20.11 14.34
N SER A 225 12.62 20.55 15.09
CA SER A 225 13.29 21.82 14.82
C SER A 225 14.08 21.69 13.51
N ASP A 226 13.52 22.20 12.42
CA ASP A 226 14.23 22.40 11.16
C ASP A 226 14.55 23.90 11.01
N ALA A 227 15.72 24.23 10.48
CA ALA A 227 16.17 25.62 10.27
C ALA A 227 15.51 26.27 9.04
N GLY A 228 14.61 25.56 8.37
CA GLY A 228 13.85 26.03 7.21
C GLY A 228 12.60 26.84 7.58
N THR A 229 11.92 27.35 6.55
CA THR A 229 10.67 28.12 6.69
C THR A 229 9.44 27.26 7.00
N THR A 230 9.52 25.95 6.76
CA THR A 230 8.41 25.01 6.97
C THR A 230 8.54 24.34 8.33
N LYS A 231 7.51 24.45 9.16
CA LYS A 231 7.45 23.76 10.45
C LYS A 231 7.12 22.29 10.21
N LYS A 232 7.88 21.39 10.82
CA LYS A 232 7.71 19.95 10.68
C LYS A 232 7.36 19.32 12.03
N ARG A 233 6.58 18.25 11.99
CA ARG A 233 6.24 17.42 13.14
C ARG A 233 6.58 15.98 12.85
N HIS A 234 7.18 15.31 13.81
CA HIS A 234 7.30 13.88 13.83
C HIS A 234 6.04 13.33 14.52
N VAL A 235 5.28 12.52 13.79
CA VAL A 235 4.03 11.94 14.28
C VAL A 235 4.22 10.44 14.41
N THR A 236 4.00 9.94 15.61
CA THR A 236 4.09 8.51 15.94
C THR A 236 2.74 8.04 16.49
N VAL A 237 2.29 6.89 16.02
CA VAL A 237 1.04 6.27 16.47
C VAL A 237 1.36 4.89 17.02
N THR A 238 1.09 4.66 18.29
CA THR A 238 1.49 3.44 19.00
C THR A 238 0.35 2.87 19.83
N CYS A 239 0.22 1.55 19.87
CA CYS A 239 -0.69 0.89 20.78
C CYS A 239 -0.12 0.82 22.20
N LEU A 240 -0.88 1.28 23.19
CA LEU A 240 -0.49 1.28 24.60
C LEU A 240 -0.47 -0.11 25.27
N ALA A 241 -1.02 -1.14 24.61
CA ALA A 241 -1.15 -2.47 25.19
C ALA A 241 -0.13 -3.48 24.64
N CYS A 242 0.29 -3.33 23.38
CA CYS A 242 1.23 -4.26 22.73
C CYS A 242 2.43 -3.56 22.08
N ASP A 243 2.57 -2.25 22.29
CA ASP A 243 3.65 -1.40 21.76
C ASP A 243 3.79 -1.44 20.22
N ALA A 244 2.75 -1.92 19.52
CA ALA A 244 2.76 -1.96 18.08
C ALA A 244 2.65 -0.54 17.50
N GLU A 245 3.69 -0.14 16.77
CA GLU A 245 3.70 1.10 16.01
C GLU A 245 2.85 0.95 14.75
N LEU A 246 1.86 1.83 14.59
CA LEU A 246 0.95 1.88 13.46
C LEU A 246 1.42 2.85 12.38
N PHE A 247 2.06 3.93 12.80
CA PHE A 247 2.49 5.01 11.93
C PHE A 247 3.68 5.73 12.53
N ASP A 248 4.66 6.05 11.68
CA ASP A 248 5.82 6.87 11.99
C ASP A 248 6.17 7.67 10.73
N ALA A 249 6.02 9.00 10.79
CA ALA A 249 6.52 9.88 9.73
C ALA A 249 6.74 11.31 10.21
N VAL A 250 7.55 12.05 9.45
CA VAL A 250 7.63 13.51 9.54
C VAL A 250 6.63 14.13 8.57
N VAL A 251 5.75 14.98 9.09
CA VAL A 251 4.71 15.72 8.34
C VAL A 251 4.96 17.21 8.45
N ASP A 252 4.55 17.96 7.41
CA ASP A 252 4.59 19.41 7.45
C ASP A 252 3.38 19.94 8.25
N GLU A 253 3.60 20.91 9.14
CA GLU A 253 2.50 21.65 9.77
C GLU A 253 1.86 22.56 8.70
N THR A 254 0.73 22.14 8.14
CA THR A 254 -0.18 23.10 7.50
C THR A 254 -0.82 23.93 8.59
N THR A 255 -0.50 25.23 8.63
CA THR A 255 -1.19 26.17 9.52
C THR A 255 -2.59 26.37 8.94
N PRO A 256 -3.69 26.01 9.63
CA PRO A 256 -5.01 26.38 9.17
C PRO A 256 -5.05 27.92 9.13
N THR A 257 -5.14 28.46 7.92
CA THR A 257 -5.36 29.89 7.75
C THR A 257 -6.81 30.14 8.16
N VAL A 258 -7.02 30.43 9.45
CA VAL A 258 -8.24 31.10 9.90
C VAL A 258 -8.18 32.48 9.25
N SER A 259 -8.76 32.60 8.06
CA SER A 259 -9.01 33.90 7.44
C SER A 259 -10.16 34.56 8.19
N SER A 260 -9.87 35.09 9.37
CA SER A 260 -10.70 36.14 9.95
C SER A 260 -10.39 37.42 9.17
N THR A 261 -11.22 37.75 8.19
CA THR A 261 -11.24 39.08 7.60
C THR A 261 -12.67 39.60 7.66
N ASP A 262 -12.93 40.27 8.77
CA ASP A 262 -13.68 41.52 8.92
C ASP A 262 -15.02 41.68 8.19
N THR A 263 -16.06 41.63 9.03
CA THR A 263 -17.35 42.26 8.81
C THR A 263 -17.17 43.77 8.73
N GLU A 264 -17.32 44.34 7.53
CA GLU A 264 -17.51 45.78 7.33
C GLU A 264 -18.87 46.02 6.67
N ALA A 265 -19.83 46.59 7.42
CA ALA A 265 -20.78 47.61 6.95
C ALA A 265 -21.85 47.87 8.02
N GLY A 266 -21.76 49.02 8.68
CA GLY A 266 -22.77 49.46 9.64
C GLY A 266 -22.48 50.84 10.24
N THR A 267 -22.32 51.84 9.37
CA THR A 267 -22.25 53.26 9.74
C THR A 267 -23.46 53.66 10.61
N PRO A 268 -23.28 54.15 11.85
CA PRO A 268 -24.37 54.77 12.59
C PRO A 268 -24.55 56.22 12.13
N PRO A 269 -25.77 56.70 11.88
CA PRO A 269 -26.00 58.10 11.53
C PRO A 269 -25.73 59.00 12.75
N HIS A 270 -24.98 60.07 12.50
CA HIS A 270 -24.93 61.25 13.34
C HIS A 270 -26.35 61.79 13.57
N ASN A 271 -26.74 61.98 14.83
CA ASN A 271 -27.78 62.93 15.18
C ASN A 271 -27.24 63.92 16.20
N THR A 272 -27.12 65.16 15.72
CA THR A 272 -26.98 66.39 16.50
C THR A 272 -28.33 66.81 17.07
N ARG A 273 -28.27 67.25 18.33
CA ARG A 273 -29.22 68.08 19.10
C ARG A 273 -30.20 67.35 20.01
#